data_AF-Q4R9Y9-F1
#
_entry.id   AF-Q4R9Y9-F1
#
_cell.length_a   1.000
_cell.length_b   1.000
_cell.length_c   1.000
_cell.angle_alpha   90.00
_cell.angle_beta   90.00
_cell.angle_gamma   90.00
#
_symmetry.space_group_name_H-M   'P 1'
#
loop_
_entity.id
_entity.type
_entity.pdbx_description
1 polymer ?
#
loop_
_entity_poly.entity_id
_entity_poly.type
_entity_poly.pdbx_seq_one_letter_code
_entity_poly.pdbx_strand_id
1 'polypeptide(L)'
;PLFFKYVHDHWTEHHGRYPSTGMLAIIFALHICDQVSVFGYGADQQGNWHHYWEDNRYGGAFRKTGVHSAEFETHIIHQLAREGKISLHL
;
A
#
# COMPACT_ATOMS: atom_id res chain seq x y z
N PRO A 1 -16.29 -5.23 -8.04
CA PRO A 1 -16.16 -3.80 -8.41
C PRO A 1 -16.46 -2.82 -7.27
N LEU A 2 -17.57 -3.01 -6.52
CA LEU A 2 -17.95 -2.09 -5.44
C LEU A 2 -16.89 -1.99 -4.32
N PHE A 3 -16.23 -3.10 -3.97
CA PHE A 3 -15.14 -3.07 -2.99
C PHE A 3 -13.99 -2.14 -3.40
N PHE A 4 -13.64 -2.09 -4.68
CA PHE A 4 -12.59 -1.20 -5.19
C PHE A 4 -12.99 0.27 -5.02
N LYS A 5 -14.26 0.60 -5.32
CA LYS A 5 -14.80 1.93 -5.06
C LYS A 5 -14.83 2.26 -3.57
N TYR A 6 -15.24 1.31 -2.73
CA TYR A 6 -15.21 1.48 -1.27
C TYR A 6 -13.80 1.78 -0.75
N VAL A 7 -12.78 1.04 -1.21
CA VAL A 7 -11.38 1.34 -0.84
C VAL A 7 -10.96 2.71 -1.35
N HIS A 8 -11.32 3.05 -2.59
CA HIS A 8 -11.02 4.35 -3.16
C HIS A 8 -11.62 5.51 -2.35
N ASP A 9 -12.90 5.40 -2.01
CA ASP A 9 -13.70 6.45 -1.38
C ASP A 9 -13.36 6.61 0.10
N HIS A 10 -13.23 5.50 0.83
CA HIS A 10 -13.19 5.50 2.30
C HIS A 10 -11.81 5.25 2.91
N TRP A 11 -10.88 4.68 2.15
CA TRP A 11 -9.54 4.40 2.65
C TRP A 11 -8.52 5.31 2.00
N THR A 12 -8.50 5.40 0.67
CA THR A 12 -7.55 6.27 -0.03
C THR A 12 -8.07 7.71 -0.22
N GLU A 13 -9.32 7.98 0.13
CA GLU A 13 -9.93 9.32 0.05
C GLU A 13 -9.70 10.03 -1.30
N HIS A 14 -9.78 9.27 -2.40
CA HIS A 14 -9.50 9.75 -3.76
C HIS A 14 -8.07 10.28 -4.03
N HIS A 15 -7.08 9.91 -3.21
CA HIS A 15 -5.67 10.20 -3.49
C HIS A 15 -5.11 9.28 -4.59
N GLY A 16 -4.91 9.85 -5.77
CA GLY A 16 -4.55 9.13 -6.98
C GLY A 16 -5.79 8.80 -7.83
N ARG A 17 -5.59 8.12 -8.95
CA ARG A 17 -6.68 7.73 -9.86
C ARG A 17 -7.41 6.48 -9.37
N TYR A 18 -6.70 5.56 -8.71
CA TYR A 18 -7.25 4.40 -8.01
C TYR A 18 -6.22 3.81 -7.03
N PRO A 19 -6.65 3.02 -6.02
CA PRO A 19 -5.74 2.41 -5.07
C PRO A 19 -4.76 1.44 -5.75
N SER A 20 -3.54 1.32 -5.23
CA SER A 20 -2.61 0.30 -5.66
C SER A 20 -3.16 -1.10 -5.36
N THR A 21 -2.61 -2.09 -6.06
CA THR A 21 -2.94 -3.50 -5.78
C THR A 21 -2.57 -3.90 -4.34
N GLY A 22 -1.48 -3.35 -3.80
CA GLY A 22 -1.07 -3.58 -2.42
C GLY A 22 -2.08 -3.02 -1.41
N MET A 23 -2.57 -1.80 -1.62
CA MET A 23 -3.58 -1.19 -0.74
C MET A 23 -4.88 -1.99 -0.74
N LEU A 24 -5.33 -2.43 -1.92
CA LEU A 24 -6.51 -3.29 -2.05
C LEU A 24 -6.32 -4.62 -1.29
N ALA A 25 -5.15 -5.23 -1.37
CA ALA A 25 -4.84 -6.48 -0.69
C ALA A 25 -4.89 -6.33 0.84
N ILE A 26 -4.34 -5.24 1.39
CA ILE A 26 -4.39 -4.97 2.84
C ILE A 26 -5.83 -4.77 3.31
N ILE A 27 -6.61 -3.91 2.65
CA ILE A 27 -7.99 -3.67 3.07
C ILE A 27 -8.83 -4.94 2.89
N PHE A 28 -8.62 -5.71 1.84
CA PHE A 28 -9.28 -7.00 1.67
C PHE A 28 -8.97 -7.96 2.82
N ALA A 29 -7.69 -8.12 3.17
CA ALA A 29 -7.29 -8.98 4.29
C ALA A 29 -7.91 -8.55 5.62
N LEU A 30 -7.98 -7.24 5.89
CA LEU A 30 -8.65 -6.70 7.09
C LEU A 30 -10.15 -7.02 7.16
N HIS A 31 -10.81 -7.30 6.04
CA HIS A 31 -12.23 -7.67 6.01
C HIS A 31 -12.48 -9.16 6.22
N ILE A 32 -11.48 -10.02 5.99
CA ILE A 32 -11.68 -11.48 5.94
C ILE A 32 -10.80 -12.28 6.92
N CYS A 33 -9.77 -11.65 7.50
CA CYS A 33 -8.85 -12.28 8.42
C CYS A 33 -9.00 -11.70 9.83
N ASP A 34 -8.76 -12.51 10.85
CA ASP A 34 -8.73 -12.06 12.24
C ASP A 34 -7.45 -11.27 12.58
N GLN A 35 -6.35 -11.59 11.90
CA GLN A 35 -5.04 -10.97 12.08
C GLN A 35 -4.33 -10.85 10.72
N VAL A 36 -3.59 -9.75 10.54
CA VAL A 36 -2.92 -9.45 9.27
C VAL A 36 -1.49 -9.00 9.54
N SER A 37 -0.52 -9.73 8.98
CA SER A 37 0.90 -9.35 8.94
C SER A 37 1.28 -8.91 7.54
N VAL A 38 2.02 -7.80 7.44
CA VAL A 38 2.34 -7.11 6.19
C VAL A 38 3.85 -7.07 6.01
N PHE A 39 4.33 -7.60 4.88
CA PHE A 39 5.75 -7.72 4.52
C PHE A 39 6.00 -7.16 3.11
N GLY A 40 7.13 -6.51 2.89
CA GLY A 40 7.53 -6.02 1.56
C GLY A 40 6.76 -4.79 1.07
N TYR A 41 6.22 -3.99 2.00
CA TYR A 41 5.55 -2.73 1.70
C TYR A 41 6.46 -1.55 2.06
N GLY A 42 6.52 -0.56 1.19
CA GLY A 42 7.34 0.63 1.36
C GLY A 42 8.70 0.53 0.67
N ALA A 43 9.48 1.60 0.85
CA ALA A 43 10.86 1.64 0.38
C ALA A 43 11.77 0.84 1.34
N ASP A 44 12.96 0.46 0.85
CA ASP A 44 14.00 -0.06 1.74
C ASP A 44 14.53 1.02 2.70
N GLN A 45 15.44 0.64 3.60
CA GLN A 45 16.03 1.55 4.59
C GLN A 45 16.79 2.74 3.98
N GLN A 46 17.18 2.66 2.71
CA GLN A 46 17.85 3.74 1.98
C GLN A 46 16.86 4.60 1.17
N GLY A 47 15.56 4.27 1.21
CA GLY A 47 14.52 4.94 0.44
C GLY A 47 14.42 4.45 -1.01
N ASN A 48 15.08 3.34 -1.35
CA ASN A 48 14.99 2.76 -2.69
C ASN A 48 13.66 2.03 -2.88
N TRP A 49 13.14 2.15 -4.09
CA TRP A 49 11.97 1.42 -4.55
C TRP A 49 12.39 0.47 -5.65
N HIS A 50 12.44 -0.80 -5.32
CA HIS A 50 12.69 -1.90 -6.24
C HIS A 50 11.95 -3.13 -5.76
N HIS A 51 11.72 -4.08 -6.66
CA HIS A 51 11.21 -5.37 -6.25
C HIS A 51 12.33 -6.23 -5.65
N TYR A 52 11.96 -7.24 -4.84
CA TYR A 52 12.94 -8.10 -4.16
C TYR A 52 13.62 -9.13 -5.08
N TRP A 53 13.13 -9.30 -6.32
CA TRP A 53 13.55 -10.36 -7.24
C TRP A 53 14.25 -9.85 -8.52
N GLU A 54 14.35 -8.54 -8.72
CA GLU A 54 14.86 -7.98 -9.98
C GLU A 54 15.92 -6.90 -9.76
N ASP A 55 16.86 -6.79 -10.71
CA ASP A 55 17.74 -5.64 -10.85
C ASP A 55 17.13 -4.66 -11.87
N ASN A 56 16.31 -3.73 -11.37
CA ASN A 56 15.57 -2.78 -12.17
C ASN A 56 15.98 -1.35 -11.84
N ARG A 57 16.71 -0.71 -12.77
CA ARG A 57 17.15 0.70 -12.67
C ARG A 57 16.00 1.72 -12.63
N TYR A 58 14.75 1.28 -12.85
CA TYR A 58 13.56 2.12 -12.92
C TYR A 58 12.47 1.71 -11.92
N GLY A 59 12.79 0.97 -10.85
CA GLY A 59 11.80 0.45 -9.88
C GLY A 59 10.88 1.51 -9.24
N GLY A 60 11.29 2.79 -9.20
CA GLY A 60 10.48 3.91 -8.72
C GLY A 60 9.59 4.60 -9.75
N ALA A 61 9.49 4.10 -10.99
CA ALA A 61 8.78 4.78 -12.08
C ALA A 61 7.28 5.02 -11.79
N PHE A 62 6.65 4.14 -11.01
CA PHE A 62 5.23 4.27 -10.63
C PHE A 62 4.93 5.61 -9.94
N ARG A 63 5.88 6.15 -9.14
CA ARG A 63 5.74 7.44 -8.45
C ARG A 63 5.60 8.62 -9.41
N LYS A 64 6.15 8.52 -10.63
CA LYS A 64 6.04 9.59 -11.64
C LYS A 64 4.67 9.60 -12.31
N THR A 65 4.00 8.45 -12.39
CA THR A 65 2.73 8.33 -13.11
C THR A 65 1.55 8.90 -12.32
N GLY A 66 1.65 8.94 -10.97
CA GLY A 66 0.58 9.44 -10.10
C GLY A 66 -0.72 8.63 -10.16
N VAL A 67 -0.69 7.42 -10.73
CA VAL A 67 -1.88 6.56 -10.88
C VAL A 67 -2.47 6.19 -9.51
N HIS A 68 -1.61 5.94 -8.53
CA HIS A 68 -1.97 5.78 -7.12
C HIS A 68 -1.05 6.65 -6.27
N SER A 69 -1.49 7.04 -5.08
CA SER A 69 -0.69 7.84 -4.16
C SER A 69 0.07 6.95 -3.19
N ALA A 70 1.31 6.61 -3.54
CA ALA A 70 2.16 5.75 -2.70
C ALA A 70 2.46 6.37 -1.32
N GLU A 71 2.57 7.69 -1.25
CA GLU A 71 2.77 8.42 0.00
C GLU A 71 1.54 8.30 0.91
N PHE A 72 0.35 8.53 0.36
CA PHE A 72 -0.89 8.45 1.13
C PHE A 72 -1.19 7.02 1.58
N GLU A 73 -1.00 6.04 0.69
CA GLU A 73 -1.16 4.62 1.05
C GLU A 73 -0.16 4.19 2.14
N THR A 74 1.10 4.63 2.04
CA THR A 74 2.12 4.37 3.07
C THR A 74 1.71 4.98 4.41
N HIS A 75 1.14 6.19 4.42
CA HIS A 75 0.61 6.82 5.62
C HIS A 75 -0.50 5.98 6.28
N ILE A 76 -1.47 5.49 5.50
CA ILE A 76 -2.55 4.62 5.99
C ILE A 76 -1.96 3.34 6.60
N ILE A 77 -1.02 2.69 5.91
CA ILE A 77 -0.39 1.45 6.40
C ILE A 77 0.31 1.68 7.74
N HIS A 78 1.07 2.76 7.88
CA HIS A 78 1.70 3.11 9.17
C HIS A 78 0.67 3.46 10.26
N GLN A 79 -0.45 4.08 9.91
CA GLN A 79 -1.53 4.32 10.86
C GLN A 79 -2.17 3.02 11.33
N LEU A 80 -2.52 2.11 10.42
CA LEU A 80 -3.05 0.78 10.74
C LEU A 80 -2.12 0.01 11.68
N ALA A 81 -0.80 0.08 11.45
CA ALA A 81 0.19 -0.54 12.32
C ALA A 81 0.23 0.11 13.71
N ARG A 82 0.21 1.45 13.79
CA ARG A 82 0.17 2.20 15.06
C ARG A 82 -1.09 1.90 15.88
N GLU A 83 -2.22 1.68 15.22
CA GLU A 83 -3.49 1.32 15.85
C GLU A 83 -3.63 -0.18 16.17
N GLY A 84 -2.61 -0.99 15.86
CA GLY A 84 -2.62 -2.43 16.11
C GLY A 84 -3.59 -3.21 15.23
N LYS A 85 -4.01 -2.65 14.09
CA LYS A 85 -4.88 -3.34 13.10
C LYS A 85 -4.11 -4.29 12.20
N ILE A 86 -2.83 -4.02 11.99
CA ILE A 86 -1.89 -4.89 11.26
C ILE A 86 -0.56 -4.98 12.01
N SER A 87 0.20 -6.04 11.77
CA SER A 87 1.63 -6.12 12.12
C SER A 87 2.47 -5.81 10.90
N LEU A 88 3.12 -4.65 10.86
CA LEU A 88 3.98 -4.23 9.75
C LEU A 88 5.44 -4.63 9.99
N HIS A 89 6.05 -5.29 9.01
CA HIS A 89 7.44 -5.73 9.03
C HIS A 89 8.23 -5.00 7.92
N LEU A 90 9.17 -4.14 8.34
CA LEU A 90 10.02 -3.29 7.49
C LEU A 90 11.47 -3.78 7.48
#